data_AF-A0A2V8UU74-F1
#
_entry.id   AF-A0A2V8UU74-F1
#
_cell.length_a   1.000
_cell.length_b   1.000
_cell.length_c   1.000
_cell.angle_alpha   90.00
_cell.angle_beta   90.00
_cell.angle_gamma   90.00
#
_symmetry.space_group_name_H-M   'P 1'
#
loop_
_entity.id
_entity.type
_entity.pdbx_description
1 polymer ?
#
loop_
_entity_poly.entity_id
_entity_poly.type
_entity_poly.pdbx_seq_one_letter_code
_entity_poly.pdbx_strand_id
1 'polypeptide(L)'
;MTSITSRITFLLLFAVTAGQSLQASKECGNASLKGSFGEIGWGAVPSPVFANLGGPFVRVGQSILDGNGNIVSHTAASFNGLIFAVDAYSGIYIVHPDCTVEFHMQIPIPAPGGSFVLPTDLIGVVSDDGNEVANVVVSPPGLSIRILFHKLNKKQEDRNHCSNNDFAGGFGLDMFGDIVSQPPNVSGTFSRTGRLVFDGNGGFTAHSNASYGGVIVPETFAGTYSIDAGCKIIMHYTLAGKTYTWFGGLASKGNAATLMVTDPPGAAVVGTVTQQ
;
A
#
# COMPACT_ATOMS: atom_id res chain seq x y z
N MET A 1 53.47 61.61 47.50
CA MET A 1 53.86 60.79 46.34
C MET A 1 52.69 59.90 45.97
N THR A 2 52.40 59.87 44.68
CA THR A 2 51.25 59.30 43.98
C THR A 2 50.99 57.81 44.24
N SER A 3 49.71 57.41 44.33
CA SER A 3 49.29 56.07 43.95
C SER A 3 47.89 56.12 43.33
N ILE A 4 47.86 55.83 42.03
CA ILE A 4 46.69 55.59 41.19
C ILE A 4 46.29 54.13 41.42
N THR A 5 45.02 53.85 41.71
CA THR A 5 44.50 52.48 41.59
C THR A 5 43.19 52.45 40.82
N SER A 6 43.33 51.81 39.67
CA SER A 6 42.42 51.53 38.58
C SER A 6 41.08 50.92 39.02
N ARG A 7 39.98 51.44 38.45
CA ARG A 7 38.66 50.81 38.52
C ARG A 7 38.57 49.73 37.44
N ILE A 8 38.45 48.47 37.84
CA ILE A 8 38.13 47.36 36.93
C ILE A 8 36.62 47.14 37.00
N THR A 9 35.92 47.59 35.95
CA THR A 9 34.50 47.30 35.73
C THR A 9 34.38 45.91 35.10
N PHE A 10 33.83 44.95 35.83
CA PHE A 10 33.50 43.62 35.31
C PHE A 10 32.20 43.71 34.50
N LEU A 11 32.29 43.64 33.16
CA LEU A 11 31.14 43.41 32.29
C LEU A 11 30.83 41.91 32.26
N LEU A 12 29.75 41.50 32.92
CA LEU A 12 29.15 40.17 32.78
C LEU A 12 28.37 40.12 31.46
N LEU A 13 28.96 39.50 30.44
CA LEU A 13 28.25 39.06 29.23
C LEU A 13 27.35 37.87 29.63
N PHE A 14 26.04 38.09 29.73
CA PHE A 14 25.06 37.00 29.72
C PHE A 14 24.94 36.46 28.29
N ALA A 15 25.60 35.33 28.03
CA ALA A 15 25.38 34.54 26.83
C ALA A 15 23.99 33.89 26.93
N VAL A 16 23.03 34.42 26.17
CA VAL A 16 21.74 33.76 25.93
C VAL A 16 22.01 32.58 25.00
N THR A 17 22.22 31.38 25.57
CA THR A 17 22.17 30.14 24.79
C THR A 17 20.71 29.90 24.42
N ALA A 18 20.36 30.23 23.18
CA ALA A 18 19.14 29.71 22.57
C ALA A 18 19.29 28.18 22.53
N GLY A 19 18.69 27.49 23.50
CA GLY A 19 18.56 26.05 23.50
C GLY A 19 17.73 25.64 22.31
N GLN A 20 18.37 25.37 21.17
CA GLN A 20 17.79 24.52 20.16
C GLN A 20 17.63 23.17 20.84
N SER A 21 16.41 22.81 21.23
CA SER A 21 16.15 21.41 21.57
C SER A 21 16.40 20.63 20.28
N LEU A 22 17.57 20.00 20.17
CA LEU A 22 17.69 18.82 19.32
C LEU A 22 16.69 17.84 19.93
N GLN A 23 15.48 17.76 19.36
CA GLN A 23 14.66 16.59 19.60
C GLN A 23 15.51 15.40 19.13
N ALA A 24 15.84 14.51 20.04
CA ALA A 24 16.46 13.25 19.67
C ALA A 24 15.58 12.64 18.56
N SER A 25 16.18 12.35 17.40
CA SER A 25 15.47 11.67 16.33
C SER A 25 14.86 10.40 16.91
N LYS A 26 13.57 10.17 16.66
CA LYS A 26 12.90 8.96 17.12
C LYS A 26 13.66 7.75 16.56
N GLU A 27 14.25 6.95 17.45
CA GLU A 27 14.92 5.71 17.04
C GLU A 27 13.86 4.69 16.64
N CYS A 28 14.03 4.10 15.47
CA CYS A 28 13.18 3.02 14.99
C CYS A 28 13.75 1.64 15.39
N GLY A 29 12.88 0.63 15.39
CA GLY A 29 13.27 -0.77 15.56
C GLY A 29 12.12 -1.68 15.14
N ASN A 30 12.31 -3.01 15.21
CA ASN A 30 11.29 -3.95 14.72
C ASN A 30 9.91 -3.72 15.35
N ALA A 31 9.89 -3.29 16.62
CA ALA A 31 8.68 -2.96 17.37
C ALA A 31 7.88 -1.82 16.76
N SER A 32 8.50 -0.90 16.00
CA SER A 32 7.82 0.17 15.27
C SER A 32 6.82 -0.36 14.26
N LEU A 33 7.03 -1.57 13.74
CA LEU A 33 6.20 -2.17 12.70
C LEU A 33 5.24 -3.24 13.20
N LYS A 34 5.02 -3.39 14.52
CA LYS A 34 4.04 -4.38 15.01
C LYS A 34 2.63 -4.03 14.58
N GLY A 35 1.93 -4.94 13.90
CA GLY A 35 0.52 -4.79 13.55
C GLY A 35 0.14 -5.36 12.19
N SER A 36 -1.07 -5.04 11.75
CA SER A 36 -1.58 -5.37 10.42
C SER A 36 -1.54 -4.15 9.51
N PHE A 37 -1.17 -4.35 8.24
CA PHE A 37 -0.99 -3.30 7.25
C PHE A 37 -1.70 -3.69 5.96
N GLY A 38 -2.39 -2.74 5.33
CA GLY A 38 -2.82 -2.85 3.95
C GLY A 38 -1.63 -2.63 3.02
N GLU A 39 -1.48 -3.50 2.02
CA GLU A 39 -0.42 -3.46 1.01
C GLU A 39 -0.98 -2.91 -0.31
N ILE A 40 -0.21 -2.04 -0.96
CA ILE A 40 -0.39 -1.66 -2.37
C ILE A 40 0.97 -1.58 -3.05
N GLY A 41 1.14 -2.37 -4.11
CA GLY A 41 2.32 -2.38 -4.95
C GLY A 41 1.99 -2.10 -6.39
N TRP A 42 2.87 -1.38 -7.09
CA TRP A 42 2.74 -1.13 -8.52
C TRP A 42 4.11 -0.91 -9.16
N GLY A 43 4.15 -1.07 -10.48
CA GLY A 43 5.34 -0.83 -11.27
C GLY A 43 5.39 -1.70 -12.50
N ALA A 44 6.57 -2.19 -12.84
CA ALA A 44 6.78 -3.06 -13.98
C ALA A 44 7.81 -4.16 -13.68
N VAL A 45 7.63 -5.28 -14.37
CA VAL A 45 8.62 -6.34 -14.53
C VAL A 45 9.19 -6.24 -15.94
N PRO A 46 10.35 -5.61 -16.15
CA PRO A 46 11.06 -5.69 -17.42
C PRO A 46 11.37 -7.14 -17.79
N SER A 47 11.12 -7.51 -19.04
CA SER A 47 11.66 -8.73 -19.62
C SER A 47 13.20 -8.60 -19.64
N PRO A 48 14.02 -9.55 -19.11
CA PRO A 48 13.86 -11.00 -19.09
C PRO A 48 14.01 -11.65 -17.70
N VAL A 49 13.56 -11.02 -16.61
CA VAL A 49 13.73 -11.62 -15.25
C VAL A 49 12.88 -12.89 -15.08
N PHE A 50 11.68 -12.93 -15.68
CA PHE A 50 10.80 -14.10 -15.69
C PHE A 50 10.10 -14.23 -17.04
N ALA A 51 10.23 -15.39 -17.70
CA ALA A 51 9.49 -15.66 -18.92
C ALA A 51 7.98 -15.56 -18.65
N ASN A 52 7.26 -14.81 -19.50
CA ASN A 52 5.80 -14.63 -19.48
C ASN A 52 5.21 -13.77 -18.32
N LEU A 53 6.02 -13.22 -17.42
CA LEU A 53 5.54 -12.26 -16.39
C LEU A 53 5.93 -10.80 -16.70
N GLY A 54 6.69 -10.59 -17.79
CA GLY A 54 7.14 -9.26 -18.18
C GLY A 54 5.99 -8.35 -18.56
N GLY A 55 6.00 -7.12 -18.04
CA GLY A 55 4.96 -6.12 -18.28
C GLY A 55 4.59 -5.34 -17.00
N PRO A 56 3.45 -4.62 -17.03
CA PRO A 56 2.93 -3.91 -15.87
C PRO A 56 2.66 -4.84 -14.68
N PHE A 57 2.93 -4.36 -13.47
CA PHE A 57 2.75 -5.10 -12.23
C PHE A 57 1.90 -4.31 -11.26
N VAL A 58 0.96 -4.99 -10.60
CA VAL A 58 0.30 -4.49 -9.40
C VAL A 58 0.12 -5.59 -8.36
N ARG A 59 -0.01 -5.19 -7.09
CA ARG A 59 -0.32 -6.07 -5.96
C ARG A 59 -1.14 -5.33 -4.92
N VAL A 60 -2.06 -6.02 -4.27
CA VAL A 60 -2.72 -5.56 -3.04
C VAL A 60 -2.92 -6.71 -2.07
N GLY A 61 -3.10 -6.37 -0.80
CA GLY A 61 -3.39 -7.37 0.21
C GLY A 61 -3.21 -6.84 1.61
N GLN A 62 -2.93 -7.76 2.53
CA GLN A 62 -2.62 -7.46 3.92
C GLN A 62 -1.30 -8.12 4.31
N SER A 63 -0.52 -7.41 5.12
CA SER A 63 0.68 -7.91 5.78
C SER A 63 0.56 -7.79 7.28
N ILE A 64 0.95 -8.83 8.01
CA ILE A 64 0.98 -8.88 9.47
C ILE A 64 2.45 -8.93 9.88
N LEU A 65 2.89 -7.91 10.60
CA LEU A 65 4.25 -7.76 11.10
C LEU A 65 4.24 -7.92 12.62
N ASP A 66 5.07 -8.82 13.15
CA ASP A 66 4.98 -9.26 14.54
C ASP A 66 5.64 -8.31 15.56
N GLY A 67 6.42 -7.34 15.09
CA GLY A 67 7.23 -6.45 15.94
C GLY A 67 8.60 -7.02 16.32
N ASN A 68 8.91 -8.25 15.93
CA ASN A 68 10.14 -8.97 16.25
C ASN A 68 10.95 -9.36 15.00
N GLY A 69 10.44 -9.07 13.80
CA GLY A 69 11.14 -9.28 12.54
C GLY A 69 10.55 -10.37 11.66
N ASN A 70 9.35 -10.88 11.95
CA ASN A 70 8.62 -11.81 11.08
C ASN A 70 7.42 -11.12 10.43
N ILE A 71 7.19 -11.44 9.16
CA ILE A 71 6.06 -10.94 8.37
C ILE A 71 5.33 -12.10 7.71
N VAL A 72 3.99 -12.02 7.69
CA VAL A 72 3.12 -12.89 6.90
C VAL A 72 2.23 -12.01 6.04
N SER A 73 2.13 -12.31 4.75
CA SER A 73 1.34 -11.55 3.79
C SER A 73 0.30 -12.43 3.10
N HIS A 74 -0.89 -11.86 2.88
CA HIS A 74 -2.02 -12.43 2.15
C HIS A 74 -2.36 -11.47 1.01
N THR A 75 -2.02 -11.80 -0.24
CA THR A 75 -2.06 -10.82 -1.35
C THR A 75 -2.56 -11.41 -2.65
N ALA A 76 -3.08 -10.56 -3.53
CA ALA A 76 -3.23 -10.86 -4.95
C ALA A 76 -2.33 -9.93 -5.75
N ALA A 77 -1.82 -10.42 -6.88
CA ALA A 77 -1.01 -9.65 -7.81
C ALA A 77 -1.45 -9.87 -9.25
N SER A 78 -1.24 -8.85 -10.09
CA SER A 78 -1.35 -8.95 -11.54
C SER A 78 0.03 -8.76 -12.15
N PHE A 79 0.48 -9.76 -12.90
CA PHE A 79 1.70 -9.66 -13.72
C PHE A 79 1.28 -9.64 -15.18
N ASN A 80 1.42 -8.47 -15.82
CA ASN A 80 1.03 -8.27 -17.21
C ASN A 80 -0.42 -8.72 -17.52
N GLY A 81 -1.34 -8.48 -16.57
CA GLY A 81 -2.75 -8.88 -16.69
C GLY A 81 -3.06 -10.31 -16.24
N LEU A 82 -2.05 -11.13 -15.92
CA LEU A 82 -2.23 -12.46 -15.33
C LEU A 82 -2.46 -12.32 -13.82
N ILE A 83 -3.61 -12.78 -13.34
CA ILE A 83 -4.03 -12.63 -11.95
C ILE A 83 -3.57 -13.85 -11.15
N PHE A 84 -2.83 -13.59 -10.07
CA PHE A 84 -2.36 -14.58 -9.11
C PHE A 84 -2.87 -14.21 -7.72
N ALA A 85 -3.78 -15.01 -7.19
CA ALA A 85 -4.11 -14.97 -5.78
C ALA A 85 -3.12 -15.85 -5.02
N VAL A 86 -2.47 -15.28 -3.99
CA VAL A 86 -1.58 -16.02 -3.10
C VAL A 86 -2.19 -16.01 -1.72
N ASP A 87 -2.58 -17.19 -1.24
CA ASP A 87 -3.29 -17.31 0.04
C ASP A 87 -2.43 -16.83 1.20
N ALA A 88 -1.15 -17.23 1.31
CA ALA A 88 -0.22 -16.69 2.30
C ALA A 88 1.24 -16.90 1.89
N TYR A 89 2.11 -15.95 2.21
CA TYR A 89 3.56 -16.13 2.19
C TYR A 89 4.23 -15.41 3.35
N SER A 90 5.46 -15.77 3.65
CA SER A 90 6.20 -15.23 4.80
C SER A 90 7.55 -14.68 4.41
N GLY A 91 8.12 -13.93 5.34
CA GLY A 91 9.46 -13.37 5.23
C GLY A 91 9.94 -12.89 6.58
N ILE A 92 11.11 -12.26 6.56
CA ILE A 92 11.68 -11.57 7.71
C ILE A 92 11.94 -10.11 7.38
N TYR A 93 12.05 -9.29 8.42
CA TYR A 93 12.40 -7.88 8.28
C TYR A 93 13.29 -7.38 9.40
N ILE A 94 14.09 -6.35 9.11
CA ILE A 94 14.97 -5.68 10.06
C ILE A 94 14.76 -4.17 9.90
N VAL A 95 14.30 -3.52 10.97
CA VAL A 95 14.21 -2.05 11.05
C VAL A 95 15.42 -1.51 11.78
N HIS A 96 16.14 -0.63 11.12
CA HIS A 96 17.33 0.02 11.67
C HIS A 96 16.95 1.27 12.47
N PRO A 97 17.83 1.73 13.40
CA PRO A 97 17.59 2.93 14.21
C PRO A 97 17.33 4.21 13.41
N ASP A 98 17.83 4.29 12.18
CA ASP A 98 17.61 5.40 11.24
C ASP A 98 16.29 5.31 10.45
N CYS A 99 15.41 4.38 10.83
CA CYS A 99 14.11 4.11 10.22
C CYS A 99 14.19 3.58 8.78
N THR A 100 15.36 3.14 8.32
CA THR A 100 15.43 2.26 7.15
C THR A 100 14.98 0.85 7.53
N VAL A 101 14.46 0.11 6.56
CA VAL A 101 14.01 -1.27 6.77
C VAL A 101 14.39 -2.14 5.58
N GLU A 102 14.82 -3.36 5.88
CA GLU A 102 15.07 -4.42 4.90
C GLU A 102 14.06 -5.54 5.09
N PHE A 103 13.54 -6.08 3.99
CA PHE A 103 12.67 -7.24 3.97
C PHE A 103 13.28 -8.34 3.11
N HIS A 104 13.15 -9.59 3.57
CA HIS A 104 13.48 -10.79 2.80
C HIS A 104 12.24 -11.68 2.70
N MET A 105 11.59 -11.68 1.55
CA MET A 105 10.31 -12.35 1.31
C MET A 105 10.48 -13.62 0.49
N GLN A 106 9.67 -14.64 0.78
CA GLN A 106 9.62 -15.90 0.02
C GLN A 106 8.27 -16.01 -0.68
N ILE A 107 8.15 -15.46 -1.89
CA ILE A 107 6.85 -15.29 -2.57
C ILE A 107 6.57 -16.48 -3.49
N PRO A 108 5.54 -17.30 -3.25
CA PRO A 108 5.15 -18.34 -4.18
C PRO A 108 4.49 -17.71 -5.41
N ILE A 109 5.01 -18.03 -6.58
CA ILE A 109 4.49 -17.59 -7.88
C ILE A 109 3.94 -18.82 -8.60
N PRO A 110 2.62 -18.87 -8.86
CA PRO A 110 2.07 -19.91 -9.72
C PRO A 110 2.59 -19.76 -11.15
N ALA A 111 2.99 -20.87 -11.78
CA ALA A 111 3.44 -20.88 -13.17
C ALA A 111 2.96 -22.16 -13.89
N PRO A 112 2.91 -22.15 -15.24
CA PRO A 112 2.68 -23.38 -16.00
C PRO A 112 3.75 -24.43 -15.63
N GLY A 113 3.32 -25.60 -15.14
CA GLY A 113 4.21 -26.69 -14.73
C GLY A 113 4.55 -26.75 -13.23
N GLY A 114 4.03 -25.81 -12.43
CA GLY A 114 4.19 -25.82 -10.97
C GLY A 114 4.38 -24.42 -10.41
N SER A 115 4.19 -24.28 -9.10
CA SER A 115 4.56 -23.04 -8.41
C SER A 115 6.06 -23.04 -8.09
N PHE A 116 6.70 -21.88 -8.19
CA PHE A 116 8.07 -21.69 -7.68
C PHE A 116 8.06 -20.62 -6.59
N VAL A 117 9.05 -20.67 -5.69
CA VAL A 117 9.23 -19.62 -4.68
C VAL A 117 10.23 -18.62 -5.21
N LEU A 118 9.85 -17.34 -5.20
CA LEU A 118 10.66 -16.21 -5.58
C LEU A 118 11.18 -15.50 -4.32
N PRO A 119 12.48 -15.66 -3.98
CA PRO A 119 13.14 -14.79 -3.02
C PRO A 119 13.06 -13.34 -3.53
N THR A 120 12.54 -12.44 -2.70
CA THR A 120 12.38 -11.02 -3.04
C THR A 120 12.89 -10.18 -1.88
N ASP A 121 13.87 -9.32 -2.17
CA ASP A 121 14.40 -8.39 -1.18
C ASP A 121 13.86 -6.99 -1.45
N LEU A 122 13.44 -6.32 -0.38
CA LEU A 122 12.97 -4.95 -0.43
C LEU A 122 13.78 -4.10 0.54
N ILE A 123 14.02 -2.86 0.14
CA ILE A 123 14.51 -1.83 1.05
C ILE A 123 13.48 -0.72 1.12
N GLY A 124 13.35 -0.10 2.27
CA GLY A 124 12.35 0.93 2.47
C GLY A 124 12.64 1.84 3.63
N VAL A 125 11.66 2.71 3.90
CA VAL A 125 11.67 3.67 5.00
C VAL A 125 10.37 3.56 5.77
N VAL A 126 10.50 3.54 7.10
CA VAL A 126 9.40 3.62 8.04
C VAL A 126 9.09 5.09 8.31
N SER A 127 7.82 5.46 8.20
CA SER A 127 7.33 6.83 8.37
C SER A 127 5.97 6.85 9.09
N ASP A 128 5.45 8.05 9.33
CA ASP A 128 4.22 8.29 10.11
C ASP A 128 4.18 7.47 11.41
N ASP A 129 5.25 7.55 12.20
CA ASP A 129 5.38 6.84 13.48
C ASP A 129 5.21 5.32 13.41
N GLY A 130 5.53 4.70 12.28
CA GLY A 130 5.37 3.26 12.05
C GLY A 130 4.04 2.88 11.41
N ASN A 131 3.25 3.87 10.96
CA ASN A 131 2.00 3.62 10.25
C ASN A 131 2.17 3.50 8.74
N GLU A 132 3.30 3.95 8.18
CA GLU A 132 3.57 3.86 6.76
C GLU A 132 4.96 3.29 6.51
N VAL A 133 5.07 2.40 5.54
CA VAL A 133 6.36 1.92 5.03
C VAL A 133 6.36 2.02 3.53
N ALA A 134 7.32 2.77 2.98
CA ALA A 134 7.53 2.86 1.54
C ALA A 134 8.75 2.05 1.13
N ASN A 135 8.56 1.08 0.24
CA ASN A 135 9.57 0.12 -0.16
C ASN A 135 9.79 0.13 -1.67
N VAL A 136 10.99 -0.25 -2.08
CA VAL A 136 11.33 -0.62 -3.44
C VAL A 136 11.89 -2.04 -3.45
N VAL A 137 11.57 -2.78 -4.50
CA VAL A 137 12.15 -4.12 -4.71
C VAL A 137 13.56 -3.95 -5.27
N VAL A 138 14.54 -4.60 -4.64
CA VAL A 138 15.96 -4.54 -5.05
C VAL A 138 16.50 -5.88 -5.54
N SER A 139 15.85 -6.98 -5.14
CA SER A 139 16.20 -8.32 -5.58
C SER A 139 14.91 -9.09 -5.89
N PRO A 140 14.82 -9.82 -7.02
CA PRO A 140 15.82 -9.88 -8.09
C PRO A 140 16.03 -8.51 -8.78
N PRO A 141 17.22 -8.26 -9.35
CA PRO A 141 17.50 -6.99 -10.02
C PRO A 141 16.66 -6.83 -11.28
N GLY A 142 16.45 -5.57 -11.68
CA GLY A 142 15.70 -5.22 -12.89
C GLY A 142 14.21 -5.01 -12.67
N LEU A 143 13.67 -5.31 -11.49
CA LEU A 143 12.29 -4.97 -11.14
C LEU A 143 12.18 -3.47 -10.83
N SER A 144 11.18 -2.81 -11.41
CA SER A 144 10.84 -1.42 -11.09
C SER A 144 9.51 -1.41 -10.36
N ILE A 145 9.53 -1.80 -9.09
CA ILE A 145 8.32 -2.01 -8.29
C ILE A 145 8.46 -1.24 -6.97
N ARG A 146 7.43 -0.45 -6.67
CA ARG A 146 7.23 0.21 -5.37
C ARG A 146 6.12 -0.50 -4.61
N ILE A 147 6.28 -0.64 -3.30
CA ILE A 147 5.26 -1.20 -2.40
C ILE A 147 5.07 -0.26 -1.22
N LEU A 148 3.82 0.08 -0.92
CA LEU A 148 3.44 0.83 0.27
C LEU A 148 2.67 -0.08 1.23
N PHE A 149 3.03 0.00 2.51
CA PHE A 149 2.28 -0.58 3.61
C PHE A 149 1.65 0.53 4.44
N HIS A 150 0.33 0.50 4.65
CA HIS A 150 -0.39 1.42 5.52
C HIS A 150 -1.06 0.67 6.67
N LYS A 151 -0.77 1.07 7.91
CA LYS A 151 -1.26 0.38 9.11
C LYS A 151 -2.78 0.46 9.26
N LEU A 152 -3.38 -0.65 9.69
CA LEU A 152 -4.78 -0.74 10.05
C LEU A 152 -5.04 -0.05 11.39
N ASN A 153 -6.31 0.26 11.71
CA ASN A 153 -6.58 0.88 13.01
C ASN A 153 -6.45 -0.15 14.12
N LYS A 154 -6.05 0.36 15.29
CA LYS A 154 -6.02 -0.41 16.53
C LYS A 154 -7.37 -1.06 16.88
N LYS A 155 -8.50 -0.48 16.45
CA LYS A 155 -9.85 -1.04 16.70
C LYS A 155 -10.12 -2.32 15.88
N GLN A 156 -9.48 -2.49 14.73
CA GLN A 156 -9.53 -3.67 13.87
C GLN A 156 -8.55 -4.72 14.39
N GLU A 157 -7.36 -4.30 14.83
CA GLU A 157 -6.39 -5.16 15.51
C GLU A 157 -6.96 -5.71 16.84
N ASP A 158 -7.58 -4.87 17.67
CA ASP A 158 -8.11 -5.27 18.98
C ASP A 158 -9.38 -6.13 18.89
N ARG A 159 -10.17 -6.00 17.80
CA ARG A 159 -11.40 -6.80 17.60
C ARG A 159 -11.16 -8.13 16.90
N ASN A 160 -9.98 -8.36 16.30
CA ASN A 160 -9.67 -9.52 15.45
C ASN A 160 -10.69 -9.80 14.32
N HIS A 161 -11.57 -8.83 14.00
CA HIS A 161 -12.66 -9.03 13.05
C HIS A 161 -12.99 -7.72 12.36
N CYS A 162 -12.79 -7.69 11.04
CA CYS A 162 -13.38 -6.71 10.13
C CYS A 162 -14.75 -7.18 9.62
N SER A 163 -15.59 -6.23 9.18
CA SER A 163 -16.92 -6.47 8.65
C SER A 163 -17.38 -5.35 7.71
N ASN A 164 -18.47 -5.56 6.98
CA ASN A 164 -19.06 -4.52 6.11
C ASN A 164 -19.40 -3.23 6.86
N ASN A 165 -19.84 -3.35 8.12
CA ASN A 165 -20.20 -2.22 8.97
C ASN A 165 -19.01 -1.31 9.28
N ASP A 166 -17.78 -1.82 9.17
CA ASP A 166 -16.57 -1.02 9.37
C ASP A 166 -16.23 -0.14 8.16
N PHE A 167 -16.96 -0.30 7.05
CA PHE A 167 -16.72 0.41 5.79
C PHE A 167 -18.03 0.94 5.21
N ALA A 168 -18.48 2.09 5.73
CA ALA A 168 -19.71 2.76 5.34
C ALA A 168 -19.49 4.26 5.13
N GLY A 169 -20.26 4.86 4.23
CA GLY A 169 -20.17 6.30 3.91
C GLY A 169 -19.51 6.59 2.57
N GLY A 170 -19.11 7.84 2.37
CA GLY A 170 -18.53 8.34 1.13
C GLY A 170 -17.00 8.23 1.10
N PHE A 171 -16.47 7.73 -0.02
CA PHE A 171 -15.03 7.55 -0.22
C PHE A 171 -14.62 8.13 -1.57
N GLY A 172 -13.52 8.87 -1.60
CA GLY A 172 -12.83 9.21 -2.84
C GLY A 172 -12.16 7.97 -3.42
N LEU A 173 -12.27 7.80 -4.74
CA LEU A 173 -11.61 6.76 -5.51
C LEU A 173 -10.43 7.37 -6.27
N ASP A 174 -9.29 6.68 -6.23
CA ASP A 174 -8.15 6.94 -7.09
C ASP A 174 -7.55 5.61 -7.54
N MET A 175 -7.57 5.33 -8.85
CA MET A 175 -7.01 4.12 -9.43
C MET A 175 -6.22 4.43 -10.70
N PHE A 176 -5.19 3.63 -10.95
CA PHE A 176 -4.31 3.77 -12.10
C PHE A 176 -3.68 2.43 -12.48
N GLY A 177 -3.07 2.38 -13.65
CA GLY A 177 -2.29 1.24 -14.12
C GLY A 177 -2.44 1.05 -15.62
N ASP A 178 -2.41 -0.20 -16.06
CA ASP A 178 -2.46 -0.56 -17.47
C ASP A 178 -3.49 -1.64 -17.74
N ILE A 179 -4.22 -1.48 -18.83
CA ILE A 179 -5.07 -2.50 -19.42
C ILE A 179 -4.26 -3.19 -20.51
N VAL A 180 -3.97 -4.47 -20.32
CA VAL A 180 -3.15 -5.26 -21.25
C VAL A 180 -4.05 -5.89 -22.31
N SER A 181 -5.06 -6.64 -21.88
CA SER A 181 -5.98 -7.38 -22.75
C SER A 181 -7.29 -7.73 -22.02
N GLN A 182 -8.08 -6.70 -21.68
CA GLN A 182 -9.32 -6.85 -20.92
C GLN A 182 -10.56 -6.38 -21.71
N PRO A 183 -11.11 -7.16 -22.65
CA PRO A 183 -12.30 -6.76 -23.42
C PRO A 183 -13.50 -6.44 -22.51
N PRO A 184 -14.28 -5.37 -22.79
CA PRO A 184 -14.25 -4.50 -23.97
C PRO A 184 -13.28 -3.31 -23.85
N ASN A 185 -12.52 -3.21 -22.77
CA ASN A 185 -11.65 -2.06 -22.54
C ASN A 185 -10.52 -2.03 -23.56
N VAL A 186 -10.15 -0.82 -23.99
CA VAL A 186 -9.05 -0.59 -24.91
C VAL A 186 -7.74 -0.78 -24.15
N SER A 187 -6.80 -1.55 -24.72
CA SER A 187 -5.47 -1.71 -24.15
C SER A 187 -4.73 -0.37 -24.09
N GLY A 188 -3.98 -0.15 -23.02
CA GLY A 188 -3.21 1.06 -22.78
C GLY A 188 -3.29 1.54 -21.34
N THR A 189 -2.79 2.74 -21.11
CA THR A 189 -2.79 3.36 -19.79
C THR A 189 -4.21 3.63 -19.31
N PHE A 190 -4.43 3.41 -18.02
CA PHE A 190 -5.70 3.60 -17.37
C PHE A 190 -5.54 4.49 -16.15
N SER A 191 -6.51 5.38 -15.95
CA SER A 191 -6.72 6.06 -14.68
C SER A 191 -8.20 6.23 -14.41
N ARG A 192 -8.59 6.24 -13.13
CA ARG A 192 -9.97 6.49 -12.71
C ARG A 192 -9.97 7.25 -11.40
N THR A 193 -10.76 8.32 -11.35
CA THR A 193 -11.06 9.01 -10.09
C THR A 193 -12.56 9.19 -9.93
N GLY A 194 -13.05 9.24 -8.70
CA GLY A 194 -14.47 9.35 -8.45
C GLY A 194 -14.84 9.29 -6.99
N ARG A 195 -16.10 8.96 -6.75
CA ARG A 195 -16.65 8.79 -5.40
C ARG A 195 -17.45 7.50 -5.33
N LEU A 196 -17.16 6.70 -4.32
CA LEU A 196 -17.97 5.55 -3.92
C LEU A 196 -18.79 5.87 -2.67
N VAL A 197 -19.94 5.25 -2.55
CA VAL A 197 -20.75 5.26 -1.33
C VAL A 197 -21.05 3.83 -0.94
N PHE A 198 -20.57 3.42 0.22
CA PHE A 198 -20.82 2.11 0.82
C PHE A 198 -21.92 2.21 1.86
N ASP A 199 -22.86 1.26 1.85
CA ASP A 199 -24.03 1.27 2.73
C ASP A 199 -23.82 0.61 4.11
N GLY A 200 -22.65 0.01 4.35
CA GLY A 200 -22.35 -0.76 5.57
C GLY A 200 -22.93 -2.18 5.58
N ASN A 201 -23.80 -2.51 4.63
CA ASN A 201 -24.57 -3.76 4.57
C ASN A 201 -24.19 -4.64 3.36
N GLY A 202 -23.23 -4.21 2.55
CA GLY A 202 -22.71 -4.97 1.41
C GLY A 202 -23.15 -4.46 0.04
N GLY A 203 -23.80 -3.30 -0.03
CA GLY A 203 -24.09 -2.58 -1.27
C GLY A 203 -23.25 -1.31 -1.44
N PHE A 204 -22.90 -0.98 -2.68
CA PHE A 204 -22.24 0.29 -2.96
C PHE A 204 -22.71 0.92 -4.28
N THR A 205 -22.55 2.23 -4.38
CA THR A 205 -22.73 2.99 -5.62
C THR A 205 -21.48 3.80 -5.93
N ALA A 206 -21.24 4.09 -7.21
CA ALA A 206 -20.05 4.80 -7.67
C ALA A 206 -20.41 5.80 -8.76
N HIS A 207 -19.80 6.98 -8.69
CA HIS A 207 -19.76 7.96 -9.78
C HIS A 207 -18.28 8.29 -10.03
N SER A 208 -17.79 8.02 -11.23
CA SER A 208 -16.37 8.19 -11.56
C SER A 208 -16.15 8.69 -12.98
N ASN A 209 -14.95 9.21 -13.22
CA ASN A 209 -14.42 9.47 -14.55
C ASN A 209 -13.24 8.52 -14.76
N ALA A 210 -13.28 7.75 -15.85
CA ALA A 210 -12.21 6.86 -16.26
C ALA A 210 -11.55 7.37 -17.54
N SER A 211 -10.22 7.34 -17.59
CA SER A 211 -9.42 7.59 -18.77
C SER A 211 -8.92 6.26 -19.33
N TYR A 212 -9.35 5.91 -20.53
CA TYR A 212 -8.87 4.73 -21.26
C TYR A 212 -7.97 5.21 -22.41
N GLY A 213 -6.65 5.12 -22.23
CA GLY A 213 -5.68 5.62 -23.22
C GLY A 213 -5.85 7.11 -23.54
N GLY A 214 -6.34 7.91 -22.58
CA GLY A 214 -6.61 9.34 -22.74
C GLY A 214 -8.06 9.70 -23.12
N VAL A 215 -8.92 8.72 -23.44
CA VAL A 215 -10.35 8.96 -23.68
C VAL A 215 -11.10 8.96 -22.34
N ILE A 216 -11.71 10.09 -21.99
CA ILE A 216 -12.44 10.25 -20.73
C ILE A 216 -13.89 9.77 -20.88
N VAL A 217 -14.29 8.85 -20.03
CA VAL A 217 -15.64 8.28 -19.96
C VAL A 217 -16.20 8.49 -18.55
N PRO A 218 -17.27 9.28 -18.41
CA PRO A 218 -18.05 9.34 -17.18
C PRO A 218 -18.79 8.01 -16.98
N GLU A 219 -18.68 7.44 -15.79
CA GLU A 219 -19.24 6.13 -15.47
C GLU A 219 -20.02 6.22 -14.16
N THR A 220 -21.18 5.57 -14.13
CA THR A 220 -21.97 5.36 -12.92
C THR A 220 -22.32 3.88 -12.85
N PHE A 221 -22.00 3.26 -11.72
CA PHE A 221 -22.25 1.84 -11.51
C PHE A 221 -22.56 1.57 -10.04
N ALA A 222 -23.20 0.44 -9.80
CA ALA A 222 -23.52 -0.05 -8.46
C ALA A 222 -23.17 -1.53 -8.39
N GLY A 223 -22.98 -2.01 -7.17
CA GLY A 223 -22.52 -3.36 -6.95
C GLY A 223 -22.69 -3.80 -5.51
N THR A 224 -22.07 -4.95 -5.24
CA THR A 224 -22.02 -5.54 -3.91
C THR A 224 -20.58 -5.60 -3.43
N TYR A 225 -20.39 -5.63 -2.12
CA TYR A 225 -19.09 -5.84 -1.50
C TYR A 225 -19.21 -6.70 -0.25
N SER A 226 -18.12 -7.38 0.08
CA SER A 226 -17.98 -8.16 1.31
C SER A 226 -16.61 -7.93 1.91
N ILE A 227 -16.58 -7.70 3.22
CA ILE A 227 -15.38 -7.62 4.04
C ILE A 227 -15.38 -8.80 5.00
N ASP A 228 -14.35 -9.63 4.92
CA ASP A 228 -14.18 -10.75 5.85
C ASP A 228 -13.44 -10.33 7.13
N ALA A 229 -13.35 -11.26 8.08
CA ALA A 229 -12.70 -11.04 9.36
C ALA A 229 -11.21 -10.65 9.23
N GLY A 230 -10.55 -11.07 8.15
CA GLY A 230 -9.17 -10.71 7.80
C GLY A 230 -9.03 -9.36 7.12
N CYS A 231 -10.09 -8.54 7.10
CA CYS A 231 -10.11 -7.20 6.49
C CYS A 231 -9.87 -7.21 4.98
N LYS A 232 -10.13 -8.35 4.34
CA LYS A 232 -10.11 -8.50 2.88
C LYS A 232 -11.42 -8.00 2.32
N ILE A 233 -11.35 -7.10 1.34
CA ILE A 233 -12.53 -6.58 0.64
C ILE A 233 -12.60 -7.20 -0.75
N ILE A 234 -13.79 -7.67 -1.11
CA ILE A 234 -14.13 -8.10 -2.47
C ILE A 234 -15.33 -7.29 -2.91
N MET A 235 -15.29 -6.75 -4.11
CA MET A 235 -16.37 -5.97 -4.70
C MET A 235 -16.74 -6.54 -6.06
N HIS A 236 -18.04 -6.62 -6.34
CA HIS A 236 -18.58 -7.06 -7.62
C HIS A 236 -19.52 -5.99 -8.17
N TYR A 237 -19.34 -5.59 -9.43
CA TYR A 237 -20.25 -4.68 -10.10
C TYR A 237 -20.37 -5.00 -11.58
N THR A 238 -21.40 -4.47 -12.23
CA THR A 238 -21.57 -4.57 -13.67
C THR A 238 -21.47 -3.19 -14.30
N LEU A 239 -20.67 -3.09 -15.37
CA LEU A 239 -20.51 -1.89 -16.16
C LEU A 239 -20.49 -2.28 -17.65
N ALA A 240 -21.27 -1.58 -18.47
CA ALA A 240 -21.42 -1.86 -19.92
C ALA A 240 -21.71 -3.34 -20.25
N GLY A 241 -22.53 -4.02 -19.41
CA GLY A 241 -22.90 -5.42 -19.61
C GLY A 241 -21.80 -6.44 -19.28
N LYS A 242 -20.71 -6.02 -18.61
CA LYS A 242 -19.66 -6.90 -18.10
C LYS A 242 -19.56 -6.81 -16.60
N THR A 243 -19.33 -7.95 -15.96
CA THR A 243 -19.06 -8.03 -14.53
C THR A 243 -17.59 -7.79 -14.28
N TYR A 244 -17.30 -7.03 -13.24
CA TYR A 244 -15.96 -6.78 -12.75
C TYR A 244 -15.87 -7.21 -11.29
N THR A 245 -14.71 -7.76 -10.92
CA THR A 245 -14.35 -8.00 -9.52
C THR A 245 -13.14 -7.16 -9.14
N TRP A 246 -13.28 -6.40 -8.07
CA TRP A 246 -12.16 -5.75 -7.39
C TRP A 246 -11.84 -6.49 -6.10
N PHE A 247 -10.55 -6.66 -5.85
CA PHE A 247 -10.02 -7.32 -4.67
C PHE A 247 -9.11 -6.37 -3.92
N GLY A 248 -9.06 -6.48 -2.59
CA GLY A 248 -8.28 -5.57 -1.79
C GLY A 248 -8.15 -5.91 -0.33
N GLY A 249 -7.49 -5.03 0.40
CA GLY A 249 -7.46 -5.01 1.86
C GLY A 249 -7.85 -3.64 2.38
N LEU A 250 -8.46 -3.58 3.56
CA LEU A 250 -8.61 -2.30 4.26
C LEU A 250 -7.23 -1.69 4.55
N ALA A 251 -7.19 -0.38 4.76
CA ALA A 251 -5.98 0.40 5.00
C ALA A 251 -6.30 1.63 5.86
N SER A 252 -5.25 2.38 6.22
CA SER A 252 -5.31 3.72 6.84
C SER A 252 -6.41 3.85 7.89
N LYS A 253 -6.28 3.08 8.96
CA LYS A 253 -7.21 3.14 10.08
C LYS A 253 -8.68 2.78 9.73
N GLY A 254 -8.93 1.94 8.73
CA GLY A 254 -10.27 1.56 8.29
C GLY A 254 -10.99 2.63 7.48
N ASN A 255 -10.35 3.78 7.28
CA ASN A 255 -10.85 4.87 6.47
C ASN A 255 -10.33 4.77 5.03
N ALA A 256 -9.61 3.70 4.68
CA ALA A 256 -9.22 3.44 3.33
C ALA A 256 -9.26 1.95 3.00
N ALA A 257 -9.15 1.64 1.72
CA ALA A 257 -8.82 0.30 1.24
C ALA A 257 -7.94 0.41 0.00
N THR A 258 -7.04 -0.55 -0.19
CA THR A 258 -6.28 -0.74 -1.43
C THR A 258 -7.03 -1.74 -2.29
N LEU A 259 -7.14 -1.47 -3.59
CA LEU A 259 -7.97 -2.25 -4.51
C LEU A 259 -7.20 -2.54 -5.79
N MET A 260 -7.37 -3.73 -6.35
CA MET A 260 -6.94 -4.09 -7.70
C MET A 260 -8.08 -4.71 -8.48
N VAL A 261 -8.01 -4.64 -9.81
CA VAL A 261 -8.94 -5.35 -10.70
C VAL A 261 -8.46 -6.79 -10.89
N THR A 262 -9.31 -7.76 -10.55
CA THR A 262 -8.97 -9.20 -10.67
C THR A 262 -9.84 -9.94 -11.68
N ASP A 263 -11.02 -9.42 -12.00
CA ASP A 263 -11.90 -10.01 -13.01
C ASP A 263 -12.60 -8.91 -13.82
N PRO A 264 -12.75 -9.07 -15.15
CA PRO A 264 -12.04 -10.06 -15.97
C PRO A 264 -10.51 -9.86 -15.90
N PRO A 265 -9.70 -10.92 -16.10
CA PRO A 265 -8.24 -10.77 -16.15
C PRO A 265 -7.81 -9.91 -17.35
N GLY A 266 -6.52 -9.58 -17.41
CA GLY A 266 -5.96 -8.76 -18.49
C GLY A 266 -5.71 -7.30 -18.12
N ALA A 267 -5.84 -6.94 -16.83
CA ALA A 267 -5.49 -5.61 -16.33
C ALA A 267 -4.48 -5.70 -15.18
N ALA A 268 -3.57 -4.74 -15.13
CA ALA A 268 -2.71 -4.45 -13.99
C ALA A 268 -3.08 -3.05 -13.48
N VAL A 269 -4.24 -2.98 -12.81
CA VAL A 269 -4.83 -1.73 -12.32
C VAL A 269 -5.02 -1.85 -10.83
N VAL A 270 -4.57 -0.82 -10.11
CA VAL A 270 -4.61 -0.73 -8.66
C VAL A 270 -5.01 0.66 -8.22
N GLY A 271 -5.39 0.81 -6.97
CA GLY A 271 -5.63 2.12 -6.40
C GLY A 271 -6.10 2.07 -4.97
N THR A 272 -6.64 3.19 -4.53
CA THR A 272 -7.16 3.36 -3.18
C THR A 272 -8.57 3.91 -3.20
N VAL A 273 -9.31 3.57 -2.16
CA VAL A 273 -10.48 4.34 -1.73
C VAL A 273 -10.16 4.95 -0.38
N THR A 274 -10.47 6.22 -0.16
CA THR A 274 -10.19 6.93 1.10
C THR A 274 -11.43 7.72 1.53
N GLN A 275 -11.80 7.64 2.80
CA GLN A 275 -12.98 8.28 3.37
C GLN A 275 -12.90 9.80 3.21
N GLN A 276 -14.05 10.40 2.88
CA GLN A 276 -14.21 11.86 2.74
C GLN A 276 -14.60 12.53 4.05
#